data_AF-A0A7C6Y3W2-F1
#
_entry.id   AF-A0A7C6Y3W2-F1
#
_cell.length_a   1.000
_cell.length_b   1.000
_cell.length_c   1.000
_cell.angle_alpha   90.00
_cell.angle_beta   90.00
_cell.angle_gamma   90.00
#
_symmetry.space_group_name_H-M   'P 1'
#
loop_
_entity.id
_entity.type
_entity.pdbx_description
1 polymer ?
#
loop_
_entity_poly.entity_id
_entity_poly.type
_entity_poly.pdbx_seq_one_letter_code
_entity_poly.pdbx_strand_id
1 'polypeptide(L)' 'MKAIIKERLINKTREYLYKKWTTKEGLNSFFSADNEIEITPKGKYEIYFSTDKSIKARGSEGCVVLSFLPN' A
#
# COMPACT_ATOMS: atom_id res chain seq x y z
N MET A 1 21.51 -5.15 -12.96
CA MET A 1 20.32 -4.74 -12.19
C MET A 1 19.29 -5.85 -12.30
N LYS A 2 18.70 -6.33 -11.19
CA LYS A 2 17.65 -7.36 -11.22
C LYS A 2 16.30 -6.70 -10.98
N ALA A 3 15.26 -7.11 -11.69
CA ALA A 3 13.91 -6.56 -11.57
C ALA A 3 12.86 -7.69 -11.54
N ILE A 4 11.75 -7.43 -10.84
CA ILE A 4 10.55 -8.28 -10.87
C ILE A 4 9.49 -7.53 -11.68
N ILE A 5 8.96 -8.17 -12.72
CA ILE A 5 7.93 -7.61 -13.60
C ILE A 5 6.68 -8.48 -13.47
N LYS A 6 5.53 -7.84 -13.17
CA LYS A 6 4.24 -8.54 -13.01
C LYS A 6 3.09 -7.69 -13.56
N GLU A 7 2.24 -8.32 -14.38
CA GLU A 7 1.09 -7.66 -15.01
C GLU A 7 -0.22 -8.45 -14.81
N ARG A 8 -1.34 -7.72 -14.73
CA ARG A 8 -2.73 -8.22 -14.69
C ARG A 8 -3.70 -7.20 -15.28
N LEU A 9 -4.71 -7.70 -16.00
CA LEU A 9 -5.88 -6.92 -16.40
C LEU A 9 -6.95 -7.00 -15.30
N ILE A 10 -7.41 -5.85 -14.83
CA ILE A 10 -8.46 -5.74 -13.81
C ILE A 10 -9.60 -4.92 -14.40
N ASN A 11 -10.81 -5.48 -14.46
CA ASN A 11 -11.99 -4.82 -15.02
C ASN A 11 -12.60 -3.80 -14.02
N LYS A 12 -11.85 -2.71 -13.74
CA LYS A 12 -12.24 -1.58 -12.88
C LYS A 12 -11.61 -0.29 -13.40
N THR A 13 -12.16 0.86 -12.99
CA THR A 13 -11.62 2.17 -13.38
C THR A 13 -10.30 2.46 -12.66
N ARG A 14 -9.51 3.40 -13.20
CA ARG A 14 -8.22 3.78 -12.61
C ARG A 14 -8.40 4.42 -11.24
N GLU A 15 -9.45 5.23 -11.08
CA GLU A 15 -9.79 5.92 -9.84
C GLU A 15 -10.15 4.91 -8.73
N TYR A 16 -10.88 3.85 -9.10
CA TYR A 16 -11.19 2.76 -8.18
C TYR A 16 -9.91 2.06 -7.71
N LEU A 17 -9.03 1.69 -8.64
CA LEU A 17 -7.78 0.99 -8.32
C LEU A 17 -6.81 1.89 -7.54
N TYR A 18 -6.72 3.16 -7.88
CA TYR A 18 -5.93 4.14 -7.15
C TYR A 18 -6.35 4.18 -5.68
N LYS A 19 -7.66 4.37 -5.41
CA LYS A 19 -8.19 4.35 -4.04
C LYS A 19 -7.85 3.06 -3.29
N LYS A 20 -7.82 1.90 -3.97
CA LYS A 20 -7.42 0.63 -3.34
C LYS A 20 -5.97 0.64 -2.85
N TRP A 21 -5.06 1.31 -3.55
CA TRP A 21 -3.65 1.37 -3.16
C TRP A 21 -3.29 2.55 -2.27
N THR A 22 -4.13 3.59 -2.23
CA THR A 22 -3.77 4.88 -1.62
C THR A 22 -4.63 5.29 -0.42
N THR A 23 -5.48 4.38 0.08
CA THR A 23 -6.31 4.63 1.26
C THR A 23 -6.23 3.46 2.22
N LYS A 24 -6.48 3.74 3.50
CA LYS A 24 -6.43 2.72 4.56
C LYS A 24 -7.45 1.62 4.32
N GLU A 25 -8.70 2.01 4.04
CA GLU A 25 -9.81 1.11 3.76
C GLU A 25 -9.58 0.35 2.45
N GLY A 26 -9.00 1.03 1.46
CA GLY A 26 -8.65 0.46 0.17
C GLY A 26 -7.69 -0.72 0.31
N LEU A 27 -6.54 -0.50 0.96
CA LEU A 27 -5.49 -1.51 1.02
C LEU A 27 -5.86 -2.68 1.95
N ASN A 28 -6.54 -2.38 3.06
CA ASN A 28 -7.08 -3.39 3.97
C ASN A 28 -8.11 -4.33 3.30
N SER A 29 -8.75 -3.90 2.22
CA SER A 29 -9.75 -4.73 1.55
C SER A 29 -9.16 -5.88 0.72
N PHE A 30 -7.84 -5.94 0.49
CA PHE A 30 -7.26 -7.00 -0.34
C PHE A 30 -5.81 -7.40 -0.03
N PHE A 31 -5.00 -6.55 0.61
CA PHE A 31 -3.55 -6.78 0.73
C PHE A 31 -3.01 -6.73 2.16
N SER A 32 -3.57 -5.85 3.00
CA SER A 32 -3.10 -5.66 4.37
C SER A 32 -4.11 -6.09 5.42
N ALA A 33 -3.62 -6.46 6.60
CA ALA A 33 -4.46 -6.59 7.79
C ALA A 33 -4.73 -5.22 8.44
N ASP A 34 -3.72 -4.34 8.42
CA ASP A 34 -3.82 -2.92 8.77
C ASP A 34 -2.75 -2.13 8.01
N ASN A 35 -2.84 -0.81 7.96
CA ASN A 35 -1.82 0.03 7.33
C ASN A 35 -1.83 1.48 7.87
N GLU A 36 -0.75 2.19 7.59
CA GLU A 36 -0.61 3.64 7.78
C GLU A 36 -0.10 4.25 6.46
N ILE A 37 -1.00 4.95 5.76
CA ILE A 37 -0.76 5.50 4.43
C ILE A 37 -0.99 7.01 4.45
N GLU A 38 0.03 7.76 4.03
CA GLU A 38 0.01 9.21 3.85
C GLU A 38 0.48 9.53 2.43
N ILE A 39 -0.44 9.92 1.55
CA ILE A 39 -0.16 10.15 0.12
C ILE A 39 0.45 11.54 -0.09
N THR A 40 1.67 11.69 0.39
CA THR A 40 2.55 12.84 0.22
C THR A 40 3.98 12.32 0.02
N PRO A 41 4.88 13.04 -0.67
CA PRO A 41 6.25 12.55 -0.83
C PRO A 41 6.92 12.39 0.53
N LYS A 42 7.53 11.22 0.77
CA LYS A 42 8.09 10.77 2.06
C LYS A 42 7.08 10.57 3.19
N GLY A 43 5.78 10.70 2.92
CA GLY A 43 4.73 10.27 3.84
C GLY A 43 4.79 8.75 4.05
N LYS A 44 4.22 8.28 5.16
CA LYS A 44 4.21 6.86 5.51
C LYS A 44 3.54 6.02 4.42
N TYR A 45 4.14 4.87 4.12
CA TYR A 45 3.53 3.82 3.31
C TYR A 45 3.79 2.47 3.98
N GLU A 46 3.24 2.31 5.18
CA GLU A 46 3.46 1.14 6.02
C GLU A 46 2.29 0.16 5.90
N ILE A 47 2.59 -1.05 5.45
CA ILE A 47 1.67 -2.16 5.24
C ILE A 47 1.93 -3.20 6.33
N TYR A 48 0.90 -3.58 7.08
CA TYR A 48 1.02 -4.57 8.14
C TYR A 48 0.23 -5.84 7.82
N PHE A 49 0.86 -6.99 8.03
CA PHE A 49 0.25 -8.31 7.77
C PHE A 49 -0.32 -8.97 9.02
N SER A 50 -0.14 -8.34 10.19
CA SER A 50 -0.75 -8.74 11.47
C SER A 50 -1.31 -7.53 12.20
N THR A 51 -2.38 -7.73 12.96
CA THR A 51 -2.92 -6.73 13.89
C THR A 51 -2.29 -6.83 15.29
N ASP A 52 -1.48 -7.86 15.55
CA ASP A 52 -0.75 -8.02 16.81
C ASP A 52 0.38 -7.00 16.89
N LYS A 53 0.19 -6.00 17.77
CA LYS A 53 1.15 -4.91 18.00
C LYS A 53 2.36 -5.31 18.84
N SER A 54 2.39 -6.53 19.39
CA SER A 54 3.56 -7.04 20.12
C SER A 54 4.70 -7.48 19.17
N ILE A 55 4.36 -7.76 17.91
CA ILE A 55 5.33 -8.12 16.87
C ILE A 55 6.12 -6.86 16.47
N LYS A 56 7.42 -6.87 16.71
CA LYS A 56 8.32 -5.72 16.46
C LYS A 56 8.38 -5.27 14.99
N ALA A 57 8.31 -6.20 14.05
CA ALA A 57 8.29 -5.95 12.62
C ALA A 57 7.20 -6.82 11.98
N ARG A 58 6.00 -6.27 11.90
CA ARG A 58 4.79 -6.96 11.44
C ARG A 58 4.47 -6.67 9.98
N GLY A 59 5.32 -5.92 9.28
CA GLY A 59 5.22 -5.73 7.84
C GLY A 59 6.32 -4.85 7.27
N SER A 60 5.93 -3.70 6.73
CA SER A 60 6.81 -2.79 6.00
C SER A 60 7.09 -1.50 6.77
N GLU A 61 7.33 -1.61 8.08
CA GLU A 61 7.68 -0.47 8.93
C GLU A 61 8.82 0.37 8.32
N GLY A 62 8.67 1.70 8.31
CA GLY A 62 9.65 2.62 7.73
C GLY A 62 9.59 2.77 6.20
N CYS A 63 8.73 2.03 5.49
CA CYS A 63 8.46 2.32 4.08
C CYS A 63 7.74 3.66 3.91
N VAL A 64 8.12 4.39 2.85
CA VAL A 64 7.60 5.72 2.55
C VAL A 64 7.19 5.84 1.09
N VAL A 65 6.29 6.77 0.81
CA VAL A 65 5.90 7.13 -0.56
C VAL A 65 7.08 7.83 -1.24
N LEU A 66 7.57 7.28 -2.35
CA LEU A 66 8.62 7.91 -3.16
C LEU A 66 8.06 8.96 -4.11
N SER A 67 6.94 8.64 -4.77
CA SER A 67 6.19 9.52 -5.67
C SER A 67 4.77 8.98 -5.85
N PHE A 68 3.87 9.83 -6.34
CA PHE A 68 2.51 9.44 -6.74
C PHE A 68 2.00 10.36 -7.83
N LEU A 69 1.06 9.86 -8.62
CA LEU A 69 0.27 10.65 -9.57
C LEU A 69 -1.20 10.38 -9.26
N PRO A 70 -1.98 11.41 -8.86
CA PRO A 70 -3.42 11.25 -8.69
C PRO A 70 -4.09 10.76 -9.98
N ASN A 71 -5.13 9.93 -9.84
CA ASN A 71 -6.05 9.61 -10.94
C ASN A 71 -7.26 10.55 -10.92
#